data_AF-M6CUI2-F1
#
_entry.id   AF-M6CUI2-F1
#
_cell.length_a   1.000
_cell.length_b   1.000
_cell.length_c   1.000
_cell.angle_alpha   90.00
_cell.angle_beta   90.00
_cell.angle_gamma   90.00
#
_symmetry.space_group_name_H-M   'P 1'
#
loop_
_entity.id
_entity.type
_entity.pdbx_description
1 polymer ?
#
loop_
_entity_poly.entity_id
_entity_poly.type
_entity_poly.pdbx_seq_one_letter_code
_entity_poly.pdbx_strand_id
1 'polypeptide(L)'
;MSNHPSKKIHFKSIAELENTLENLCLSYIEQESKILGQFELSRRIAGEKSFKREDHGARYINESVHRFHRVKKTGKLKIDILLEICQKISNLKKG
;
A
#
# COMPACT_ATOMS: atom_id res chain seq x y z
N MET A 1 -20.06 -46.76 -8.74
CA MET A 1 -18.72 -46.18 -8.55
C MET A 1 -18.85 -44.67 -8.65
N SER A 2 -18.76 -43.96 -7.53
CA SER A 2 -19.02 -42.52 -7.47
C SER A 2 -17.70 -41.77 -7.62
N ASN A 3 -17.45 -41.18 -8.79
CA ASN A 3 -16.33 -40.28 -9.02
C ASN A 3 -16.60 -38.94 -8.32
N HIS A 4 -16.13 -38.77 -7.09
CA HIS A 4 -16.05 -37.44 -6.49
C HIS A 4 -14.78 -36.75 -6.98
N PRO A 5 -14.89 -35.62 -7.70
CA PRO A 5 -13.71 -34.84 -8.06
C PRO A 5 -13.09 -34.32 -6.78
N SER A 6 -11.91 -34.81 -6.43
CA SER A 6 -11.12 -34.30 -5.32
C SER A 6 -10.89 -32.80 -5.54
N LYS A 7 -11.54 -31.95 -4.75
CA LYS A 7 -11.23 -30.51 -4.72
C LYS A 7 -9.77 -30.38 -4.29
N LYS A 8 -8.87 -30.07 -5.23
CA LYS A 8 -7.48 -29.75 -4.93
C LYS A 8 -7.46 -28.53 -4.00
N ILE A 9 -7.00 -28.72 -2.77
CA ILE A 9 -6.79 -27.62 -1.84
C ILE A 9 -5.48 -26.94 -2.26
N HIS A 10 -5.57 -25.74 -2.82
CA HIS A 10 -4.41 -24.92 -3.14
C HIS A 10 -3.95 -24.17 -1.88
N PHE A 11 -2.89 -24.66 -1.25
CA PHE A 11 -2.18 -23.93 -0.21
C PHE A 11 -1.19 -22.97 -0.86
N LYS A 12 -1.41 -21.66 -0.69
CA LYS A 12 -0.41 -20.63 -1.05
C LYS A 12 0.63 -20.52 0.05
N SER A 13 1.88 -20.29 -0.33
CA SER A 13 2.92 -19.97 0.66
C SER A 13 2.67 -18.59 1.29
N ILE A 14 3.16 -18.37 2.53
CA ILE A 14 3.07 -17.06 3.19
C ILE A 14 3.73 -15.98 2.32
N ALA A 15 4.88 -16.28 1.71
CA ALA A 15 5.59 -15.37 0.83
C ALA A 15 4.76 -14.96 -0.41
N GLU A 16 3.97 -15.88 -0.98
CA GLU A 16 3.06 -15.55 -2.09
C GLU A 16 1.93 -14.62 -1.65
N LEU A 17 1.37 -14.85 -0.46
CA LEU A 17 0.32 -13.99 0.10
C LEU A 17 0.86 -12.59 0.39
N GLU A 18 2.08 -12.48 0.94
CA GLU A 18 2.76 -11.21 1.18
C GLU A 18 3.02 -10.44 -0.12
N ASN A 19 3.53 -11.11 -1.15
CA ASN A 19 3.72 -10.50 -2.47
C ASN A 19 2.39 -10.05 -3.09
N THR A 20 1.33 -10.85 -2.93
CA THR A 20 -0.01 -10.49 -3.40
C THR A 20 -0.49 -9.22 -2.69
N LEU A 21 -0.32 -9.14 -1.37
CA LEU A 21 -0.74 -7.99 -0.58
C LEU A 21 0.06 -6.73 -0.94
N GLU A 22 1.37 -6.86 -1.15
CA GLU A 22 2.23 -5.77 -1.64
C GLU A 22 1.73 -5.20 -2.97
N ASN A 23 1.51 -6.08 -3.95
CA ASN A 23 1.04 -5.69 -5.27
C ASN A 23 -0.31 -4.96 -5.19
N LEU A 24 -1.26 -5.49 -4.40
CA LEU A 24 -2.56 -4.86 -4.20
C LEU A 24 -2.43 -3.47 -3.58
N CYS A 25 -1.57 -3.30 -2.56
CA CYS A 25 -1.37 -1.98 -1.95
C CYS A 25 -0.75 -0.98 -2.92
N LEU A 26 0.28 -1.38 -3.66
CA LEU A 26 0.94 -0.51 -4.64
C LEU A 26 -0.03 -0.10 -5.75
N SER A 27 -0.79 -1.04 -6.30
CA SER A 27 -1.80 -0.75 -7.31
C SER A 27 -2.89 0.19 -6.79
N TYR A 28 -3.34 0.02 -5.54
CA TYR A 28 -4.31 0.91 -4.93
C TYR A 28 -3.76 2.33 -4.79
N ILE A 29 -2.54 2.48 -4.26
CA ILE A 29 -1.86 3.79 -4.12
C ILE A 29 -1.69 4.45 -5.50
N GLU A 30 -1.28 3.69 -6.51
CA GLU A 30 -1.10 4.20 -7.88
C GLU A 30 -2.42 4.66 -8.49
N GLN A 31 -3.48 3.85 -8.37
CA GLN A 31 -4.81 4.17 -8.87
C GLN A 31 -5.32 5.49 -8.26
N GLU A 32 -5.22 5.64 -6.95
CA GLU A 32 -5.71 6.83 -6.25
C GLU A 32 -4.83 8.05 -6.57
N SER A 33 -3.52 7.84 -6.76
CA SER A 33 -2.60 8.89 -7.23
C SER A 33 -2.96 9.39 -8.63
N LYS A 34 -3.44 8.50 -9.52
CA LYS A 34 -3.94 8.87 -10.86
C LYS A 34 -5.26 9.64 -10.80
N ILE A 35 -6.14 9.32 -9.85
CA ILE A 35 -7.45 9.97 -9.71
C ILE A 35 -7.32 11.38 -9.14
N LEU A 36 -6.62 11.53 -8.01
CA LEU A 36 -6.54 12.80 -7.28
C LEU A 36 -5.34 13.66 -7.66
N GLY A 37 -4.36 13.08 -8.36
CA GLY A 37 -3.04 13.65 -8.52
C GLY A 37 -2.16 13.31 -7.32
N GLN A 38 -0.95 12.81 -7.60
CA GLN A 38 -0.03 12.31 -6.58
C GLN A 38 0.34 13.34 -5.50
N PHE A 39 0.53 14.60 -5.92
CA PHE A 39 0.82 15.71 -5.01
C PHE A 39 -0.33 15.95 -4.04
N GLU A 40 -1.55 16.09 -4.57
CA GLU A 40 -2.75 16.40 -3.79
C GLU A 40 -3.12 15.23 -2.87
N LEU A 41 -2.99 13.99 -3.36
CA LEU A 41 -3.20 12.80 -2.53
C LEU A 41 -2.22 12.76 -1.35
N SER A 42 -0.93 12.97 -1.62
CA SER A 42 0.12 13.01 -0.58
C SER A 42 -0.18 14.10 0.45
N ARG A 43 -0.53 15.28 -0.04
CA ARG A 43 -0.91 16.44 0.78
C ARG A 43 -2.08 16.12 1.72
N ARG A 44 -3.14 15.50 1.21
CA ARG A 44 -4.34 15.17 1.99
C ARG A 44 -4.06 14.10 3.05
N ILE A 45 -3.32 13.04 2.72
CA ILE A 45 -3.06 11.97 3.69
C ILE A 45 -1.97 12.29 4.72
N ALA A 46 -1.07 13.23 4.42
CA ALA A 46 -0.05 13.68 5.37
C ALA A 46 -0.65 14.45 6.56
N GLY A 47 -1.84 15.04 6.39
CA GLY A 47 -2.56 15.80 7.42
C GLY A 47 -1.93 17.16 7.75
N GLU A 48 -2.74 18.08 8.32
CA GLU A 48 -2.38 19.49 8.57
C GLU A 48 -1.12 19.68 9.44
N LYS A 49 -0.79 18.74 10.32
CA LYS A 49 0.40 18.82 11.19
C LYS A 49 1.73 18.65 10.44
N SER A 50 1.71 18.06 9.24
CA SER A 50 2.89 17.81 8.41
C SER A 50 3.32 19.02 7.58
N PHE A 51 2.53 20.10 7.58
CA PHE A 51 2.74 21.31 6.78
C PHE A 51 3.68 22.34 7.40
N LYS A 52 4.29 22.06 8.57
CA LYS A 52 5.28 22.97 9.17
C LYS A 52 6.52 23.20 8.30
N ARG A 53 6.68 22.43 7.22
CA ARG A 53 7.59 22.67 6.10
C ARG A 53 6.84 22.28 4.82
N GLU A 54 6.59 23.25 3.95
CA GLU A 54 5.66 23.17 2.81
C GLU A 54 5.89 21.96 1.87
N ASP A 55 7.10 21.39 1.85
CA ASP A 55 7.46 20.29 0.95
C ASP A 55 7.23 18.86 1.49
N HIS A 56 7.12 18.65 2.81
CA HIS A 56 7.10 17.30 3.36
C HIS A 56 5.77 16.58 3.15
N GLY A 57 4.65 17.29 3.23
CA GLY A 57 3.32 16.71 2.97
C GLY A 57 3.16 16.28 1.50
N ALA A 58 3.70 17.07 0.57
CA ALA A 58 3.65 16.80 -0.87
C ALA A 58 4.43 15.55 -1.30
N ARG A 59 5.49 15.19 -0.56
CA ARG A 59 6.36 14.06 -0.88
C ARG A 59 6.04 12.80 -0.08
N TYR A 60 5.05 12.85 0.82
CA TYR A 60 4.76 11.78 1.78
C TYR A 60 4.62 10.39 1.14
N ILE A 61 3.84 10.24 0.05
CA ILE A 61 3.65 8.94 -0.61
C ILE A 61 4.97 8.44 -1.20
N ASN A 62 5.67 9.31 -1.92
CA ASN A 62 6.96 8.97 -2.53
C ASN A 62 7.99 8.54 -1.47
N GLU A 63 8.12 9.30 -0.39
CA GLU A 63 9.04 8.98 0.70
C GLU A 63 8.66 7.67 1.40
N SER A 64 7.37 7.43 1.60
CA SER A 64 6.88 6.22 2.27
C SER A 64 7.06 4.98 1.40
N VAL A 65 6.77 5.05 0.09
CA VAL A 65 7.01 3.97 -0.87
C VAL A 65 8.51 3.72 -1.05
N HIS A 66 9.33 4.77 -1.14
CA HIS A 66 10.79 4.64 -1.17
C HIS A 66 11.32 3.96 0.10
N ARG A 67 10.79 4.34 1.28
CA ARG A 67 11.14 3.73 2.56
C ARG A 67 10.77 2.26 2.58
N PHE A 68 9.60 1.90 2.06
CA PHE A 68 9.18 0.50 1.90
C PHE A 68 10.20 -0.29 1.07
N HIS A 69 10.53 0.16 -0.14
CA HIS A 69 11.50 -0.54 -1.00
C HIS A 69 12.89 -0.63 -0.38
N ARG A 70 13.35 0.43 0.30
CA ARG A 70 14.65 0.41 1.00
C ARG A 70 14.69 -0.65 2.09
N VAL A 71 13.62 -0.77 2.88
CA VAL A 71 13.57 -1.77 3.95
C VAL A 71 13.42 -3.19 3.41
N LYS A 72 12.64 -3.38 2.34
CA LYS A 72 12.52 -4.67 1.64
C LYS A 72 13.87 -5.19 1.15
N LYS A 73 14.73 -4.31 0.61
CA LYS A 73 16.11 -4.66 0.20
C LYS A 73 16.98 -5.19 1.35
N THR A 74 16.65 -4.85 2.60
CA THR A 74 17.36 -5.35 3.79
C THR A 74 16.80 -6.66 4.33
N GLY A 75 15.89 -7.32 3.60
CA GLY A 75 15.26 -8.58 4.02
C GLY A 75 14.18 -8.43 5.10
N LYS A 76 13.82 -7.19 5.46
CA LYS A 76 12.75 -6.91 6.41
C LYS A 76 11.44 -6.67 5.67
N LEU A 77 10.46 -7.52 5.93
CA LEU A 77 9.08 -7.29 5.49
C LEU A 77 8.50 -6.12 6.30
N LYS A 78 8.12 -5.04 5.61
CA LYS A 78 7.45 -3.87 6.20
C LYS A 78 6.23 -3.47 5.40
N ILE A 79 5.38 -4.47 5.14
CA ILE A 79 4.09 -4.27 4.46
C ILE A 79 3.21 -3.25 5.20
N ASP A 80 3.38 -3.13 6.52
CA ASP A 80 2.71 -2.14 7.37
C ASP A 80 2.82 -0.71 6.85
N ILE A 81 3.94 -0.36 6.19
CA ILE A 81 4.11 0.98 5.59
C ILE A 81 3.10 1.19 4.47
N LEU A 82 2.92 0.19 3.60
CA LEU A 82 1.96 0.27 2.51
C LEU A 82 0.52 0.25 3.05
N LEU A 83 0.24 -0.60 4.04
CA LEU A 83 -1.06 -0.67 4.70
C LEU A 83 -1.44 0.65 5.39
N GLU A 84 -0.50 1.33 6.05
CA GLU A 84 -0.73 2.64 6.65
C GLU A 84 -1.15 3.68 5.59
N ILE A 85 -0.48 3.69 4.43
CA ILE A 85 -0.84 4.58 3.32
C ILE A 85 -2.25 4.21 2.82
N CYS A 86 -2.53 2.94 2.55
CA CYS A 86 -3.84 2.46 2.10
C CYS A 86 -4.96 2.85 3.08
N GLN A 87 -4.72 2.73 4.38
CA GLN A 87 -5.67 3.12 5.42
C GLN A 87 -5.97 4.63 5.37
N LYS A 88 -4.93 5.46 5.25
CA LYS A 88 -5.10 6.92 5.16
C LYS A 88 -5.87 7.32 3.90
N ILE A 89 -5.56 6.71 2.77
CA ILE A 89 -6.31 6.93 1.51
C ILE A 89 -7.77 6.50 1.68
N SER A 90 -8.03 5.33 2.26
CA SER A 90 -9.38 4.83 2.52
C SER A 90 -10.18 5.79 3.42
N ASN A 91 -9.53 6.39 4.43
CA ASN A 91 -10.16 7.37 5.31
C ASN A 91 -10.58 8.65 4.57
N LEU A 92 -9.83 9.09 3.55
CA LEU A 92 -10.24 10.23 2.72
C LEU A 92 -11.54 9.98 1.95
N LYS A 93 -11.87 8.72 1.66
CA LYS A 93 -13.08 8.34 0.92
C LYS A 93 -14.32 8.17 1.80
N LYS A 94 -14.15 8.11 3.12
CA LYS A 94 -15.24 7.98 4.10
C LYS A 94 -15.70 9.33 4.66
N GLY A 95 -14.98 10.40 4.32
CA GLY A 95 -15.31 11.79 4.67
C GLY A 95 -16.08 12.49 3.56
#